data_AF-A0A519X0U0-F1
#
_entry.id   AF-A0A519X0U0-F1
#
_cell.length_a   1.000
_cell.length_b   1.000
_cell.length_c   1.000
_cell.angle_alpha   90.00
_cell.angle_beta   90.00
_cell.angle_gamma   90.00
#
_symmetry.space_group_name_H-M   'P 1'
#
loop_
_entity.id
_entity.type
_entity.pdbx_description
1 polymer ?
#
loop_
_entity_poly.entity_id
_entity_poly.type
_entity_poly.pdbx_seq_one_letter_code
_entity_poly.pdbx_strand_id
1 'polypeptide(L)'
;MSMINLFIVFTLNLLFPPLETVKTSYETSWTKEELRNANTAGDAKYLTGEEKDMIIYMNLVRMDGEKFFNTYFQDFVERHNKKMLNYSNYNEMKISKTDKYYKSLEKDLKDVKELPAFWPDEAMTWVAKQHAKDMNTRNYAAHTSKDGRTAGDRINKMYPRKASGENLAFGYASGLDNICMLLLDRGVANLGHRKIILDTDYK
;
A
#
# COMPACT_ATOMS: atom_id res chain seq x y z
N MET A 1 64.92 -20.90 -32.85
CA MET A 1 63.55 -20.55 -33.31
C MET A 1 62.80 -19.98 -32.13
N SER A 2 62.68 -18.65 -32.05
CA SER A 2 61.92 -17.95 -31.01
C SER A 2 60.54 -17.61 -31.60
N MET A 3 59.47 -18.15 -31.01
CA MET A 3 58.09 -17.81 -31.39
C MET A 3 57.64 -16.60 -30.56
N ILE A 4 57.35 -15.49 -31.25
CA ILE A 4 56.70 -14.31 -30.69
C ILE A 4 55.19 -14.59 -30.67
N ASN A 5 54.60 -14.73 -29.48
CA ASN A 5 53.14 -14.75 -29.33
C ASN A 5 52.63 -13.30 -29.20
N LEU A 6 51.90 -12.84 -30.20
CA LEU A 6 51.21 -11.56 -30.22
C LEU A 6 49.81 -11.74 -29.60
N PHE A 7 49.62 -11.24 -28.37
CA PHE A 7 48.28 -11.14 -27.76
C PHE A 7 47.68 -9.77 -28.09
N ILE A 8 46.64 -9.76 -28.93
CA ILE A 8 45.78 -8.58 -29.14
C ILE A 8 44.60 -8.71 -28.17
N VAL A 9 44.55 -7.88 -27.14
CA VAL A 9 43.37 -7.74 -26.28
C VAL A 9 42.50 -6.63 -26.87
N PHE A 10 41.37 -7.01 -27.49
CA PHE A 10 40.30 -6.08 -27.82
C PHE A 10 39.52 -5.75 -26.54
N THR A 11 39.73 -4.55 -25.98
CA THR A 11 38.83 -4.01 -24.96
C THR A 11 37.62 -3.41 -25.66
N LEU A 12 36.54 -4.19 -25.76
CA LEU A 12 35.25 -3.71 -26.21
C LEU A 12 34.63 -2.85 -25.09
N ASN A 13 34.91 -1.55 -25.09
CA ASN A 13 34.23 -0.59 -24.22
C ASN A 13 32.79 -0.41 -24.74
N LEU A 14 31.88 -1.27 -24.30
CA LEU A 14 30.45 -1.03 -24.39
C LEU A 14 30.08 0.05 -23.36
N LEU A 15 30.13 1.32 -23.81
CA LEU A 15 29.49 2.44 -23.13
C LEU A 15 27.97 2.22 -23.18
N PHE A 16 27.43 1.48 -22.23
CA PHE A 16 26.01 1.58 -21.93
C PHE A 16 25.80 2.93 -21.23
N PRO A 17 24.98 3.85 -21.77
CA PRO A 17 24.58 5.01 -20.99
C PRO A 17 23.91 4.53 -19.70
N PRO A 18 24.11 5.23 -18.57
CA PRO A 18 23.40 4.90 -17.35
C PRO A 18 21.90 4.94 -17.63
N LEU A 19 21.20 3.93 -17.14
CA LEU A 19 19.76 3.84 -17.23
C LEU A 19 19.18 5.04 -16.45
N GLU A 20 18.86 6.13 -17.16
CA GLU A 20 18.06 7.20 -16.57
C GLU A 20 16.71 6.58 -16.24
N THR A 21 16.47 6.39 -14.94
CA THR A 21 15.14 6.08 -14.43
C THR A 21 14.28 7.30 -14.75
N VAL A 22 13.49 7.20 -15.84
CA VAL A 22 12.45 8.18 -16.13
C VAL A 22 11.52 8.18 -14.93
N LYS A 23 11.70 9.14 -14.02
CA LYS A 23 10.74 9.41 -12.97
C LYS A 23 9.44 9.72 -13.67
N THR A 24 8.47 8.86 -13.47
CA THR A 24 7.11 9.01 -13.95
C THR A 24 6.58 10.38 -13.51
N SER A 25 5.81 11.05 -14.38
CA SER A 25 5.34 12.43 -14.18
C SER A 25 4.56 12.68 -12.87
N TYR A 26 4.17 11.62 -12.16
CA TYR A 26 3.51 11.71 -10.86
C TYR A 26 4.48 11.83 -9.68
N GLU A 27 5.73 11.36 -9.76
CA GLU A 27 6.69 11.48 -8.64
C GLU A 27 7.07 12.94 -8.34
N THR A 28 6.93 13.82 -9.32
CA THR A 28 7.19 15.27 -9.18
C THR A 28 6.00 16.03 -8.62
N SER A 29 4.83 15.41 -8.50
CA SER A 29 3.62 16.06 -7.99
C SER A 29 3.65 16.27 -6.47
N TRP A 30 4.33 15.39 -5.73
CA TRP A 30 4.48 15.47 -4.27
C TRP A 30 5.81 16.12 -3.90
N THR A 31 5.75 17.14 -3.07
CA THR A 31 6.93 17.83 -2.54
C THR A 31 7.66 16.93 -1.54
N LYS A 32 8.97 17.17 -1.37
CA LYS A 32 9.77 16.47 -0.34
C LYS A 32 9.21 16.69 1.07
N GLU A 33 8.59 17.84 1.31
CA GLU A 33 7.95 18.16 2.58
C GLU A 33 6.70 17.33 2.82
N GLU A 34 5.80 17.22 1.84
CA GLU A 34 4.61 16.36 1.94
C GLU A 34 5.02 14.89 2.19
N LEU A 35 6.00 14.38 1.43
CA LEU A 35 6.49 13.01 1.62
C LEU A 35 7.12 12.79 3.01
N ARG A 36 7.86 13.79 3.51
CA ARG A 36 8.42 13.75 4.88
C ARG A 36 7.32 13.77 5.93
N ASN A 37 6.30 14.61 5.77
CA ASN A 37 5.18 14.74 6.70
C ASN A 37 4.30 13.46 6.71
N ALA A 38 4.19 12.76 5.59
CA ALA A 38 3.50 11.47 5.53
C ALA A 38 4.30 10.32 6.19
N ASN A 39 5.63 10.43 6.25
CA ASN A 39 6.53 9.40 6.79
C ASN A 39 6.66 9.46 8.32
N THR A 40 5.54 9.27 9.02
CA THR A 40 5.51 9.18 10.50
C THR A 40 6.16 7.89 11.03
N ALA A 41 6.40 6.89 10.17
CA ALA A 41 6.94 5.59 10.53
C ALA A 41 8.43 5.40 10.24
N GLY A 42 9.13 6.43 9.78
CA GLY A 42 10.54 6.36 9.36
C GLY A 42 11.45 5.72 10.42
N ASP A 43 11.29 6.14 11.68
CA ASP A 43 12.13 5.71 12.81
C ASP A 43 11.62 4.45 13.53
N ALA A 44 10.45 3.91 13.15
CA ALA A 44 9.88 2.73 13.78
C ALA A 44 10.72 1.48 13.45
N LYS A 45 11.45 0.96 14.44
CA LYS A 45 12.36 -0.20 14.27
C LYS A 45 11.63 -1.55 14.24
N TYR A 46 10.39 -1.58 14.72
CA TYR A 46 9.55 -2.78 14.79
C TYR A 46 8.74 -3.05 13.50
N LEU A 47 8.84 -2.16 12.51
CA LEU A 47 8.15 -2.26 11.21
C LEU A 47 9.10 -2.65 10.08
N THR A 48 8.63 -3.46 9.14
CA THR A 48 9.30 -3.69 7.84
C THR A 48 9.17 -2.48 6.92
N GLY A 49 9.89 -2.49 5.79
CA GLY A 49 9.76 -1.43 4.79
C GLY A 49 8.33 -1.33 4.24
N GLU A 50 7.71 -2.47 3.95
CA GLU A 50 6.34 -2.57 3.44
C GLU A 50 5.31 -2.06 4.46
N GLU A 51 5.50 -2.37 5.75
CA GLU A 51 4.62 -1.86 6.81
C GLU A 51 4.74 -0.34 6.97
N LYS A 52 5.95 0.23 6.81
CA LYS A 52 6.16 1.69 6.78
C LYS A 52 5.50 2.32 5.55
N ASP A 53 5.64 1.70 4.38
CA ASP A 53 4.99 2.15 3.15
C ASP A 53 3.48 2.23 3.31
N MET A 54 2.85 1.24 3.95
CA MET A 54 1.41 1.27 4.22
C MET A 54 1.01 2.52 5.01
N ILE A 55 1.78 2.88 6.04
CA ILE A 55 1.51 4.09 6.85
C ILE A 55 1.71 5.35 6.01
N ILE A 56 2.78 5.42 5.21
CA ILE A 56 3.04 6.55 4.30
C ILE A 56 1.86 6.74 3.34
N TYR A 57 1.40 5.68 2.66
CA TYR A 57 0.31 5.80 1.69
C TYR A 57 -1.04 6.08 2.33
N MET A 58 -1.32 5.56 3.54
CA MET A 58 -2.48 5.98 4.32
C MET A 58 -2.40 7.48 4.65
N ASN A 59 -1.23 7.99 5.03
CA ASN A 59 -1.06 9.41 5.34
C ASN A 59 -1.14 10.30 4.10
N LEU A 60 -0.66 9.85 2.94
CA LEU A 60 -0.75 10.62 1.69
C LEU A 60 -2.21 10.76 1.22
N VAL A 61 -3.01 9.69 1.26
CA VAL A 61 -4.45 9.79 0.91
C VAL A 61 -5.21 10.65 1.91
N ARG A 62 -4.82 10.63 3.19
CA ARG A 62 -5.40 11.47 4.25
C ARG A 62 -5.01 12.94 4.13
N MET A 63 -3.80 13.21 3.63
CA MET A 63 -3.27 14.56 3.40
C MET A 63 -3.96 15.24 2.21
N ASP A 64 -4.01 14.56 1.06
CA ASP A 64 -4.70 15.04 -0.13
C ASP A 64 -5.20 13.84 -0.97
N GLY A 65 -6.48 13.52 -0.83
CA GLY A 65 -7.09 12.37 -1.48
C GLY A 65 -7.18 12.52 -3.00
N GLU A 66 -7.54 13.70 -3.50
CA GLU A 66 -7.63 13.97 -4.93
C GLU A 66 -6.26 13.84 -5.60
N LYS A 67 -5.21 14.39 -4.98
CA LYS A 67 -3.84 14.26 -5.46
C LYS A 67 -3.40 12.81 -5.43
N PHE A 68 -3.66 12.08 -4.34
CA PHE A 68 -3.36 10.64 -4.24
C PHE A 68 -4.06 9.84 -5.35
N PHE A 69 -5.34 10.13 -5.62
CA PHE A 69 -6.13 9.48 -6.65
C PHE A 69 -5.53 9.72 -8.05
N ASN A 70 -5.11 10.95 -8.33
CA ASN A 70 -4.56 11.35 -9.63
C ASN A 70 -3.09 10.95 -9.81
N THR A 71 -2.40 10.51 -8.75
CA THR A 71 -0.99 10.10 -8.78
C THR A 71 -0.85 8.60 -8.54
N TYR A 72 -0.77 8.19 -7.27
CA TYR A 72 -0.41 6.84 -6.85
C TYR A 72 -1.49 5.82 -7.19
N PHE A 73 -2.77 6.22 -7.12
CA PHE A 73 -3.84 5.31 -7.50
C PHE A 73 -3.90 5.06 -9.02
N GLN A 74 -3.61 6.06 -9.87
CA GLN A 74 -3.54 5.83 -11.32
C GLN A 74 -2.37 4.91 -11.69
N ASP A 75 -1.20 5.11 -11.09
CA ASP A 75 -0.03 4.24 -11.27
C ASP A 75 -0.35 2.80 -10.84
N PHE A 76 -1.01 2.63 -9.70
CA PHE A 76 -1.50 1.34 -9.24
C PHE A 76 -2.44 0.68 -10.26
N VAL A 77 -3.43 1.42 -10.78
CA VAL A 77 -4.40 0.88 -11.76
C VAL A 77 -3.69 0.44 -13.04
N GLU A 78 -2.73 1.22 -13.54
CA GLU A 78 -1.94 0.86 -14.72
C GLU A 78 -1.14 -0.42 -14.50
N ARG A 79 -0.36 -0.49 -13.42
CA ARG A 79 0.45 -1.67 -13.07
C ARG A 79 -0.41 -2.90 -12.83
N HIS A 80 -1.50 -2.76 -12.08
CA HIS A 80 -2.44 -3.85 -11.81
C HIS A 80 -3.04 -4.37 -13.12
N ASN A 81 -3.59 -3.50 -13.96
CA ASN A 81 -4.20 -3.90 -15.23
C ASN A 81 -3.19 -4.56 -16.17
N LYS A 82 -1.95 -4.05 -16.24
CA LYS A 82 -0.88 -4.68 -17.01
C LYS A 82 -0.57 -6.09 -16.51
N LYS A 83 -0.51 -6.29 -15.19
CA LYS A 83 -0.33 -7.62 -14.58
C LYS A 83 -1.48 -8.57 -14.90
N MET A 84 -2.73 -8.07 -14.88
CA MET A 84 -3.91 -8.88 -15.13
C MET A 84 -4.01 -9.41 -16.57
N LEU A 85 -3.28 -8.82 -17.54
CA LEU A 85 -3.24 -9.33 -18.93
C LEU A 85 -2.72 -10.78 -19.02
N ASN A 86 -1.96 -11.23 -18.03
CA ASN A 86 -1.42 -12.59 -17.97
C ASN A 86 -2.44 -13.65 -17.53
N TYR A 87 -3.69 -13.26 -17.27
CA TYR A 87 -4.73 -14.14 -16.74
C TYR A 87 -5.93 -14.21 -17.67
N SER A 88 -6.49 -15.40 -17.84
CA SER A 88 -7.62 -15.65 -18.76
C SER A 88 -8.88 -14.88 -18.40
N ASN A 89 -9.09 -14.57 -17.12
CA ASN A 89 -10.20 -13.75 -16.61
C ASN A 89 -9.85 -12.25 -16.48
N TYR A 90 -8.93 -11.75 -17.31
CA TYR A 90 -8.51 -10.33 -17.35
C TYR A 90 -9.68 -9.34 -17.27
N ASN A 91 -10.75 -9.57 -18.04
CA ASN A 91 -11.88 -8.64 -18.11
C ASN A 91 -12.63 -8.49 -16.79
N GLU A 92 -12.59 -9.52 -15.94
CA GLU A 92 -13.20 -9.49 -14.60
C GLU A 92 -12.28 -8.80 -13.59
N MET A 93 -10.97 -9.07 -13.67
CA MET A 93 -9.97 -8.61 -12.69
C MET A 93 -9.42 -7.22 -12.94
N LYS A 94 -9.49 -6.71 -14.17
CA LYS A 94 -9.07 -5.35 -14.49
C LYS A 94 -9.91 -4.33 -13.72
N ILE A 95 -9.27 -3.23 -13.34
CA ILE A 95 -9.93 -2.05 -12.78
C ILE A 95 -10.33 -1.16 -13.95
N SER A 96 -11.64 -1.08 -14.21
CA SER A 96 -12.19 -0.19 -15.23
C SER A 96 -12.50 1.18 -14.64
N LYS A 97 -12.19 2.26 -15.36
CA LYS A 97 -12.61 3.62 -14.99
C LYS A 97 -14.13 3.82 -15.01
N THR A 98 -14.85 2.93 -15.68
CA THR A 98 -16.33 2.93 -15.70
C THR A 98 -16.95 2.17 -14.53
N ASP A 99 -16.14 1.42 -13.76
CA ASP A 99 -16.61 0.64 -12.61
C ASP A 99 -17.15 1.53 -11.49
N LYS A 100 -18.20 1.08 -10.81
CA LYS A 100 -18.87 1.86 -9.76
C LYS A 100 -17.95 2.14 -8.57
N TYR A 101 -17.05 1.21 -8.22
CA TYR A 101 -16.12 1.37 -7.11
C TYR A 101 -15.05 2.39 -7.46
N TYR A 102 -14.52 2.37 -8.68
CA TYR A 102 -13.58 3.39 -9.18
C TYR A 102 -14.19 4.80 -9.10
N LYS A 103 -15.39 4.99 -9.68
CA LYS A 103 -16.08 6.28 -9.66
C LYS A 103 -16.43 6.76 -8.26
N SER A 104 -16.84 5.83 -7.38
CA SER A 104 -17.10 6.17 -5.99
C SER A 104 -15.83 6.58 -5.25
N LEU A 105 -14.69 5.95 -5.53
CA LEU A 105 -13.42 6.30 -4.92
C LEU A 105 -12.96 7.69 -5.36
N GLU A 106 -13.04 7.97 -6.66
CA GLU A 106 -12.75 9.30 -7.21
C GLU A 106 -13.58 10.38 -6.52
N LYS A 107 -14.89 10.13 -6.36
CA LYS A 107 -15.79 11.04 -5.67
C LYS A 107 -15.42 11.21 -4.19
N ASP A 108 -15.21 10.10 -3.47
CA ASP A 108 -14.98 10.13 -2.03
C ASP A 108 -13.64 10.81 -1.69
N LEU A 109 -12.61 10.65 -2.53
CA LEU A 109 -11.30 11.24 -2.30
C LEU A 109 -11.19 12.71 -2.72
N LYS A 110 -12.12 13.21 -3.54
CA LYS A 110 -12.08 14.57 -4.08
C LYS A 110 -11.94 15.64 -3.00
N ASP A 111 -12.71 15.50 -1.92
CA ASP A 111 -12.81 16.50 -0.85
C ASP A 111 -11.98 16.12 0.39
N VAL A 112 -11.19 15.04 0.34
CA VAL A 112 -10.31 14.63 1.45
C VAL A 112 -9.07 15.52 1.46
N LYS A 113 -8.95 16.36 2.49
CA LYS A 113 -7.78 17.23 2.74
C LYS A 113 -7.45 17.23 4.23
N GLU A 114 -6.15 17.24 4.54
CA GLU A 114 -5.60 17.55 5.87
C GLU A 114 -6.17 16.71 7.02
N LEU A 115 -6.52 15.45 6.77
CA LEU A 115 -6.90 14.55 7.86
C LEU A 115 -5.69 14.25 8.76
N PRO A 116 -5.89 14.03 10.07
CA PRO A 116 -4.79 13.72 10.98
C PRO A 116 -4.00 12.50 10.52
N ALA A 117 -2.67 12.63 10.47
CA ALA A 117 -1.78 11.54 10.10
C ALA A 117 -1.82 10.41 11.14
N PHE A 118 -1.78 9.17 10.65
CA PHE A 118 -1.54 8.01 11.49
C PHE A 118 -0.09 7.92 11.91
N TRP A 119 0.11 7.52 13.16
CA TRP A 119 1.42 7.23 13.73
C TRP A 119 1.50 5.73 14.01
N PRO A 120 2.66 5.09 13.75
CA PRO A 120 2.82 3.69 14.10
C PRO A 120 2.77 3.51 15.61
N ASP A 121 2.17 2.41 16.04
CA ASP A 121 2.12 2.02 17.45
C ASP A 121 2.61 0.58 17.61
N GLU A 122 3.58 0.37 18.51
CA GLU A 122 4.24 -0.92 18.67
C GLU A 122 3.30 -2.00 19.21
N ALA A 123 2.42 -1.64 20.17
CA ALA A 123 1.46 -2.56 20.73
C ALA A 123 0.38 -2.94 19.71
N MET A 124 -0.11 -1.98 18.92
CA MET A 124 -1.04 -2.26 17.81
C MET A 124 -0.41 -3.13 16.73
N THR A 125 0.85 -2.86 16.38
CA THR A 125 1.61 -3.70 15.45
C THR A 125 1.70 -5.12 15.98
N TRP A 126 1.99 -5.28 17.27
CA TRP A 126 2.04 -6.60 17.90
C TRP A 126 0.69 -7.31 17.81
N VAL A 127 -0.42 -6.63 18.13
CA VAL A 127 -1.79 -7.20 18.05
C VAL A 127 -2.11 -7.66 16.62
N ALA A 128 -1.87 -6.80 15.62
CA ALA A 128 -2.10 -7.11 14.21
C ALA A 128 -1.27 -8.33 13.78
N LYS A 129 0.01 -8.37 14.16
CA LYS A 129 0.92 -9.48 13.87
C LYS A 129 0.48 -10.80 14.49
N GLN A 130 -0.07 -10.79 15.70
CA GLN A 130 -0.61 -12.01 16.31
C GLN A 130 -1.84 -12.52 15.56
N HIS A 131 -2.75 -11.65 15.16
CA HIS A 131 -3.95 -12.07 14.41
C HIS A 131 -3.60 -12.58 13.01
N ALA A 132 -2.68 -11.89 12.31
CA ALA A 132 -2.16 -12.35 11.03
C ALA A 132 -1.48 -13.75 11.14
N LYS A 133 -0.70 -13.98 12.20
CA LYS A 133 -0.10 -15.29 12.48
C LYS A 133 -1.15 -16.37 12.79
N ASP A 134 -2.18 -16.05 13.57
CA ASP A 134 -3.26 -17.00 13.88
C ASP A 134 -4.03 -17.39 12.60
N MET A 135 -4.38 -16.41 11.77
CA MET A 135 -5.00 -16.63 10.45
C MET A 135 -4.15 -17.53 9.56
N ASN A 136 -2.84 -17.24 9.46
CA ASN A 136 -1.93 -18.03 8.64
C ASN A 136 -1.74 -19.46 9.17
N THR A 137 -1.47 -19.62 10.47
CA THR A 137 -1.20 -20.94 11.07
C THR A 137 -2.43 -21.85 11.08
N ARG A 138 -3.64 -21.28 11.14
CA ARG A 138 -4.90 -22.03 11.20
C ARG A 138 -5.70 -21.97 9.90
N ASN A 139 -5.09 -21.49 8.83
CA ASN A 139 -5.64 -21.40 7.47
C ASN A 139 -7.07 -20.83 7.44
N TYR A 140 -7.24 -19.59 7.90
CA TYR A 140 -8.50 -18.87 7.81
C TYR A 140 -8.29 -17.37 7.57
N ALA A 141 -9.30 -16.70 7.03
CA ALA A 141 -9.29 -15.26 6.77
C ALA A 141 -10.58 -14.66 7.33
N ALA A 142 -10.52 -14.07 8.53
CA ALA A 142 -11.67 -13.45 9.18
C ALA A 142 -11.25 -12.43 10.23
N HIS A 143 -12.10 -11.42 10.46
CA HIS A 143 -11.91 -10.44 11.54
C HIS A 143 -12.04 -11.07 12.94
N THR A 144 -12.93 -12.05 13.07
CA THR A 144 -13.13 -12.78 14.33
C THR A 144 -12.16 -13.94 14.38
N SER A 145 -11.37 -14.00 15.45
CA SER A 145 -10.47 -15.12 15.72
C SER A 145 -11.28 -16.39 15.97
N LYS A 146 -10.71 -17.56 15.68
CA LYS A 146 -11.41 -18.85 15.88
C LYS A 146 -11.75 -19.16 17.34
N ASP A 147 -11.21 -18.42 18.30
CA ASP A 147 -11.58 -18.48 19.72
C ASP A 147 -12.69 -17.49 20.10
N GLY A 148 -13.30 -16.83 19.11
CA GLY A 148 -14.43 -15.91 19.27
C GLY A 148 -14.06 -14.45 19.49
N ARG A 149 -12.78 -14.12 19.67
CA ARG A 149 -12.36 -12.72 19.89
C ARG A 149 -12.50 -11.88 18.62
N THR A 150 -13.15 -10.73 18.74
CA THR A 150 -13.22 -9.69 17.71
C THR A 150 -11.94 -8.85 17.68
N ALA A 151 -11.78 -8.01 16.65
CA ALA A 151 -10.71 -6.99 16.63
C ALA A 151 -10.76 -6.09 17.87
N GLY A 152 -11.97 -5.68 18.28
CA GLY A 152 -12.19 -4.91 19.49
C GLY A 152 -11.69 -5.63 20.75
N ASP A 153 -11.98 -6.93 20.91
CA ASP A 153 -11.50 -7.70 22.06
C ASP A 153 -9.97 -7.78 22.12
N ARG A 154 -9.33 -7.96 20.96
CA ARG A 154 -7.86 -8.01 20.86
C ARG A 154 -7.22 -6.67 21.19
N ILE A 155 -7.80 -5.57 20.71
CA ILE A 155 -7.27 -4.21 20.88
C ILE A 155 -7.55 -3.67 22.28
N ASN A 156 -8.76 -3.88 22.83
CA ASN A 156 -9.21 -3.38 24.12
C ASN A 156 -8.33 -3.86 25.29
N LYS A 157 -7.63 -4.99 25.13
CA LYS A 157 -6.64 -5.46 26.10
C LYS A 157 -5.43 -4.54 26.23
N MET A 158 -5.00 -3.92 25.13
CA MET A 158 -3.86 -3.00 25.09
C MET A 158 -4.33 -1.54 25.26
N TYR A 159 -5.46 -1.19 24.63
CA TYR A 159 -6.01 0.16 24.60
C TYR A 159 -7.49 0.18 25.00
N PRO A 160 -7.79 0.13 26.31
CA PRO A 160 -9.17 0.12 26.78
C PRO A 160 -9.92 1.38 26.38
N ARG A 161 -11.18 1.23 25.95
CA ARG A 161 -12.11 2.35 25.64
C ARG A 161 -11.63 3.29 24.51
N LYS A 162 -10.80 2.79 23.61
CA LYS A 162 -10.40 3.50 22.38
C LYS A 162 -11.20 3.00 21.18
N ALA A 163 -11.40 3.87 20.19
CA ALA A 163 -11.94 3.45 18.91
C ALA A 163 -11.01 2.41 18.27
N SER A 164 -11.60 1.39 17.65
CA SER A 164 -10.86 0.30 17.01
C SER A 164 -11.41 0.01 15.62
N GLY A 165 -10.52 -0.15 14.65
CA GLY A 165 -10.83 -0.59 13.29
C GLY A 165 -9.84 -1.66 12.87
N GLU A 166 -10.26 -2.55 11.96
CA GLU A 166 -9.38 -3.55 11.38
C GLU A 166 -9.66 -3.68 9.89
N ASN A 167 -8.61 -3.55 9.09
CA ASN A 167 -8.61 -3.90 7.68
C ASN A 167 -7.75 -5.15 7.48
N LEU A 168 -8.25 -6.10 6.68
CA LEU A 168 -7.51 -7.29 6.30
C LEU A 168 -7.29 -7.26 4.78
N ALA A 169 -6.04 -7.39 4.36
CA ALA A 169 -5.68 -7.44 2.95
C ALA A 169 -4.89 -8.72 2.65
N PHE A 170 -5.16 -9.30 1.48
CA PHE A 170 -4.57 -10.55 1.02
C PHE A 170 -4.15 -10.44 -0.44
N GLY A 171 -3.03 -11.05 -0.81
CA GLY A 171 -2.63 -11.22 -2.22
C GLY A 171 -1.78 -10.09 -2.82
N TYR A 172 -1.39 -9.07 -2.04
CA TYR A 172 -0.50 -8.00 -2.49
C TYR A 172 0.74 -7.90 -1.59
N ALA A 173 1.91 -7.74 -2.23
CA ALA A 173 3.19 -7.69 -1.54
C ALA A 173 3.66 -6.25 -1.20
N SER A 174 3.18 -5.24 -1.94
CA SER A 174 3.59 -3.85 -1.71
C SER A 174 2.61 -3.12 -0.79
N GLY A 175 3.13 -2.18 0.01
CA GLY A 175 2.29 -1.32 0.85
C GLY A 175 1.29 -0.51 0.03
N LEU A 176 1.74 0.08 -1.09
CA LEU A 176 0.89 0.85 -2.00
C LEU A 176 -0.29 0.03 -2.53
N ASP A 177 -0.04 -1.17 -3.06
CA ASP A 177 -1.09 -1.97 -3.69
C ASP A 177 -2.13 -2.41 -2.65
N ASN A 178 -1.69 -2.75 -1.43
CA ASN A 178 -2.60 -3.04 -0.31
C ASN A 178 -3.51 -1.85 0.01
N ILE A 179 -2.94 -0.64 0.16
CA ILE A 179 -3.73 0.56 0.46
C ILE A 179 -4.68 0.90 -0.69
N CYS A 180 -4.22 0.87 -1.94
CA CYS A 180 -5.08 1.15 -3.10
C CYS A 180 -6.25 0.16 -3.23
N MET A 181 -6.04 -1.11 -2.90
CA MET A 181 -7.11 -2.11 -2.94
C MET A 181 -8.12 -1.96 -1.80
N LEU A 182 -7.65 -1.65 -0.60
CA LEU A 182 -8.53 -1.33 0.53
C LEU A 182 -9.34 -0.05 0.28
N LEU A 183 -8.74 0.94 -0.42
CA LEU A 183 -9.44 2.14 -0.85
C LEU A 183 -10.47 1.84 -1.96
N LEU A 184 -10.09 1.10 -3.00
CA LEU A 184 -11.03 0.72 -4.07
C LEU A 184 -12.21 -0.09 -3.52
N ASP A 185 -11.93 -1.00 -2.59
CA ASP A 185 -12.89 -1.77 -1.80
C ASP A 185 -13.93 -2.54 -2.62
N ARG A 186 -13.48 -3.07 -3.77
CA ARG A 186 -14.35 -3.79 -4.70
C ARG A 186 -14.87 -5.08 -4.06
N GLY A 187 -16.19 -5.25 -4.09
CA GLY A 187 -16.87 -6.41 -3.49
C GLY A 187 -17.34 -6.20 -2.06
N VAL A 188 -17.02 -5.06 -1.42
CA VAL A 188 -17.49 -4.71 -0.08
C VAL A 188 -18.64 -3.71 -0.18
N ALA A 189 -19.84 -4.13 0.21
CA ALA A 189 -21.07 -3.36 -0.02
C ALA A 189 -21.08 -1.98 0.66
N ASN A 190 -20.45 -1.87 1.84
CA ASN A 190 -20.47 -0.66 2.66
C ASN A 190 -19.18 0.17 2.59
N LEU A 191 -18.21 -0.21 1.75
CA LEU A 191 -16.88 0.43 1.63
C LEU A 191 -16.16 0.52 3.00
N GLY A 192 -16.31 -0.50 3.83
CA GLY A 192 -15.83 -0.50 5.22
C GLY A 192 -14.33 -0.24 5.34
N HIS A 193 -13.52 -0.78 4.44
CA HIS A 193 -12.07 -0.62 4.51
C HIS A 193 -11.64 0.82 4.17
N ARG A 194 -12.26 1.41 3.12
CA ARG A 194 -12.06 2.81 2.74
C ARG A 194 -12.43 3.74 3.89
N LYS A 195 -13.59 3.50 4.51
CA LYS A 195 -14.07 4.33 5.64
C LYS A 195 -13.08 4.30 6.80
N ILE A 196 -12.55 3.14 7.16
CA ILE A 196 -11.54 3.02 8.22
C ILE A 196 -10.28 3.85 7.89
N ILE A 197 -9.80 3.81 6.64
CA ILE A 197 -8.60 4.59 6.23
C ILE A 197 -8.84 6.10 6.29
N LEU A 198 -10.07 6.55 6.05
CA LEU A 198 -10.44 7.98 6.02
C LEU A 198 -11.05 8.49 7.33
N ASP A 199 -11.20 7.62 8.34
CA ASP A 199 -11.85 7.96 9.61
C ASP A 199 -10.99 8.90 10.47
N THR A 200 -11.62 9.80 11.23
CA THR A 200 -10.95 10.77 12.11
C THR A 200 -10.97 10.40 13.59
N ASP A 201 -11.66 9.32 13.95
CA ASP A 201 -11.79 8.86 15.34
C ASP A 201 -10.60 8.00 15.80
N TYR A 202 -9.80 7.47 14.87
CA TYR A 202 -8.55 6.78 15.17
C TYR A 202 -7.44 7.80 15.43
N LYS A 203 -6.93 7.83 16.66
CA LYS A 203 -5.92 8.78 17.15
C LYS A 203 -4.88 8.07 17.99
#